data_AF-A0A7V4H2H1-F1
#
_entry.id   AF-A0A7V4H2H1-F1
#
_cell.length_a   1.000
_cell.length_b   1.000
_cell.length_c   1.000
_cell.angle_alpha   90.00
_cell.angle_beta   90.00
_cell.angle_gamma   90.00
#
_symmetry.space_group_name_H-M   'P 1'
#
loop_
_entity.id
_entity.type
_entity.pdbx_description
1 polymer ?
#
loop_
_entity_poly.entity_id
_entity_poly.type
_entity_poly.pdbx_seq_one_letter_code
_entity_poly.pdbx_strand_id
1 'polypeptide(L)'
;MKTSCVTLATGLALLGLTGPAGLRLCAYPPAPHHIIEGVVRDAYGQPLNLPSARILLETVSGKKVTGRVTPEMGRGLNYALTIPMDAGVTAEEYRPTALQPLVPFRLKVQIGNTTYLPIEMTANYATLGQPAQRTRLDLTLGADSDGDGLPDAWELALIQQLGGRLTLADIRPEDDLDGDGLTNLQEYLAGTYAYDPAHGILLDLVRLQPGRATLEFTVVRGRTYTVLAGSDVTEWSPVPFQIPGAPDGPVREYRAQDVRLLRVEVAVPEEEPAAGQRFFKLRVQ
;
A
#
# COMPACT_ATOMS: atom_id res chain seq x y z
N MET A 1 18.57 21.64 11.70
CA MET A 1 19.55 20.92 12.56
C MET A 1 20.94 21.47 12.26
N LYS A 2 21.77 21.78 13.26
CA LYS A 2 23.10 22.37 13.04
C LYS A 2 24.14 21.25 12.83
N THR A 3 24.88 21.30 11.73
CA THR A 3 26.08 20.49 11.54
C THR A 3 27.14 20.95 12.54
N SER A 4 27.75 20.03 13.28
CA SER A 4 28.90 20.34 14.14
C SER A 4 30.14 19.70 13.54
N CYS A 5 31.02 20.49 12.93
CA CYS A 5 32.33 20.01 12.49
C CYS A 5 33.41 20.56 13.42
N VAL A 6 34.22 19.67 13.98
CA VAL A 6 35.40 20.00 14.77
C VAL A 6 36.63 19.59 13.97
N THR A 7 37.55 20.51 13.74
CA THR A 7 38.84 20.21 13.11
C THR A 7 39.87 20.05 14.21
N LEU A 8 40.45 18.85 14.33
CA LEU A 8 41.63 18.62 15.15
C LEU A 8 42.86 19.14 14.40
N ALA A 9 43.41 20.26 14.88
CA ALA A 9 44.72 20.71 14.46
C ALA A 9 45.77 19.82 15.15
N THR A 10 46.40 18.91 14.40
CA THR A 10 47.57 18.18 14.89
C THR A 10 48.77 19.13 14.87
N GLY A 11 49.15 19.67 16.02
CA GLY A 11 50.37 20.46 16.16
C GLY A 11 51.62 19.58 16.21
N LEU A 12 52.45 19.63 15.18
CA LEU A 12 53.84 20.10 15.26
C LEU A 12 54.40 20.21 13.84
N ALA A 13 54.69 21.44 13.39
CA ALA A 13 55.42 21.69 12.16
C ALA A 13 56.92 21.50 12.44
N LEU A 14 57.57 20.52 11.78
CA LEU A 14 58.99 20.61 11.46
C LEU A 14 59.11 20.91 9.96
N LEU A 15 59.99 21.86 9.63
CA LEU A 15 60.19 22.46 8.32
C LEU A 15 60.29 21.41 7.19
N GLY A 16 59.41 21.52 6.20
CA GLY A 16 59.50 20.78 4.94
C GLY A 16 58.13 20.45 4.34
N LEU A 17 57.55 21.42 3.60
CA LEU A 17 56.54 21.24 2.53
C LEU A 17 55.62 20.01 2.60
N THR A 18 54.71 19.96 3.57
CA THR A 18 53.29 19.54 3.44
C THR A 18 52.62 19.78 4.80
N GLY A 19 51.67 20.72 4.88
CA GLY A 19 50.92 20.95 6.13
C GLY A 19 50.08 19.71 6.50
N PRO A 20 49.89 19.40 7.79
CA PRO A 20 49.13 18.22 8.18
C PRO A 20 47.67 18.38 7.78
N ALA A 21 47.12 17.39 7.08
CA ALA A 21 45.68 17.28 6.86
C ALA A 21 45.01 17.05 8.23
N GLY A 22 44.49 18.11 8.84
CA GLY A 22 43.77 18.02 10.11
C GLY A 22 42.56 17.09 10.00
N LEU A 23 42.37 16.21 10.99
CA LEU A 23 41.19 15.36 11.09
C LEU A 23 39.95 16.24 11.29
N ARG A 24 39.07 16.27 10.29
CA ARG A 24 37.77 16.94 10.38
C ARG A 24 36.71 15.94 10.81
N LEU A 25 36.18 16.11 12.02
CA LEU A 25 35.12 15.29 12.59
C LEU A 25 33.80 16.05 12.46
N CYS A 26 32.88 15.55 11.64
CA CYS A 26 31.58 16.17 11.40
C CYS A 26 30.44 15.30 11.95
N ALA A 27 29.54 15.91 12.73
CA ALA A 27 28.26 15.33 13.12
C ALA A 27 27.20 15.78 12.11
N TYR A 28 26.75 14.84 11.28
CA TYR A 28 25.73 15.05 10.26
C TYR A 28 24.35 14.66 10.83
N PRO A 29 23.40 15.60 10.98
CA PRO A 29 22.09 15.27 11.55
C PRO A 29 21.24 14.54 10.49
N PRO A 30 20.83 13.28 10.74
CA PRO A 30 19.93 12.58 9.83
C PRO A 30 18.55 13.25 9.83
N ALA A 31 17.87 13.25 8.68
CA ALA A 31 16.45 13.56 8.64
C ALA A 31 15.65 12.30 9.00
N PRO A 32 14.43 12.44 9.56
CA PRO A 32 13.59 11.27 9.84
C PRO A 32 13.30 10.49 8.56
N HIS A 33 13.24 9.17 8.68
CA HIS A 33 12.98 8.28 7.55
C HIS A 33 11.65 8.59 6.85
N HIS A 34 11.63 8.32 5.55
CA HIS A 34 10.38 8.19 4.80
C HIS A 34 10.01 6.71 4.73
N ILE A 35 8.72 6.38 4.80
CA ILE A 35 8.25 4.98 4.72
C ILE A 35 7.36 4.83 3.49
N ILE A 36 7.78 4.00 2.54
CA ILE A 36 6.88 3.53 1.48
C ILE A 36 6.26 2.22 1.95
N GLU A 37 4.95 2.13 1.99
CA GLU A 37 4.25 0.91 2.39
C GLU A 37 3.13 0.58 1.43
N GLY A 38 2.69 -0.66 1.39
CA GLY A 38 1.64 -1.06 0.47
C GLY A 38 1.48 -2.56 0.45
N VAL A 39 0.92 -3.01 -0.66
CA VAL A 39 0.82 -4.43 -0.97
C VAL A 39 1.40 -4.72 -2.34
N VAL A 40 2.19 -5.79 -2.40
CA VAL A 40 2.60 -6.43 -3.64
C VAL A 40 1.61 -7.52 -3.97
N ARG A 41 1.07 -7.52 -5.18
CA ARG A 41 0.13 -8.51 -5.70
C ARG A 41 0.74 -9.23 -6.91
N ASP A 42 0.28 -10.43 -7.20
CA ASP A 42 0.54 -11.06 -8.50
C ASP A 42 -0.35 -10.49 -9.62
N ALA A 43 -0.22 -11.04 -10.81
CA ALA A 43 -0.93 -10.54 -12.00
C ALA A 43 -2.45 -10.77 -11.93
N TYR A 44 -2.94 -11.58 -10.99
CA TYR A 44 -4.36 -11.84 -10.76
C TYR A 44 -4.89 -11.08 -9.54
N GLY A 45 -4.10 -10.12 -9.01
CA GLY A 45 -4.48 -9.29 -7.89
C GLY A 45 -4.30 -9.97 -6.53
N GLN A 46 -3.82 -11.21 -6.44
CA GLN A 46 -3.65 -11.89 -5.16
C GLN A 46 -2.46 -11.30 -4.38
N PRO A 47 -2.61 -10.92 -3.10
CA PRO A 47 -1.49 -10.43 -2.30
C PRO A 47 -0.38 -11.48 -2.20
N LEU A 48 0.84 -11.06 -2.51
CA LEU A 48 2.01 -11.93 -2.51
C LEU A 48 2.27 -12.47 -1.10
N ASN A 49 2.26 -13.80 -0.96
CA ASN A 49 2.55 -14.50 0.28
C ASN A 49 3.90 -15.23 0.19
N LEU A 50 4.97 -14.48 -0.09
CA LEU A 50 6.33 -15.01 -0.23
C LEU A 50 7.31 -14.20 0.63
N PRO A 51 7.61 -14.65 1.87
CA PRO A 51 8.58 -13.97 2.75
C PRO A 51 10.01 -13.87 2.19
N SER A 52 10.34 -14.69 1.18
CA SER A 52 11.61 -14.65 0.46
C SER A 52 11.71 -13.50 -0.55
N ALA A 53 10.57 -12.90 -0.94
CA ALA A 53 10.53 -11.79 -1.87
C ALA A 53 11.07 -10.51 -1.23
N ARG A 54 11.75 -9.70 -2.03
CA ARG A 54 12.37 -8.44 -1.62
C ARG A 54 11.83 -7.28 -2.43
N ILE A 55 11.68 -6.14 -1.78
CA ILE A 55 11.38 -4.86 -2.43
C ILE A 55 12.70 -4.11 -2.57
N LEU A 56 13.01 -3.63 -3.76
CA LEU A 56 14.23 -2.88 -4.04
C LEU A 56 13.85 -1.52 -4.58
N LEU A 57 14.33 -0.49 -3.91
CA LEU A 57 14.38 0.85 -4.46
C LEU A 57 15.76 1.06 -5.05
N GLU A 58 15.81 1.52 -6.30
CA GLU A 58 17.05 1.87 -6.98
C GLU A 58 16.93 3.28 -7.60
N THR A 59 17.84 4.17 -7.24
CA THR A 59 17.94 5.51 -7.85
C THR A 59 18.77 5.47 -9.13
N VAL A 60 18.66 6.51 -9.96
CA VAL A 60 19.52 6.70 -11.13
C VAL A 60 21.00 6.83 -10.77
N SER A 61 21.31 7.30 -9.56
CA SER A 61 22.67 7.38 -9.01
C SER A 61 23.21 6.04 -8.46
N GLY A 62 22.43 4.96 -8.59
CA GLY A 62 22.83 3.62 -8.16
C GLY A 62 22.64 3.33 -6.67
N LYS A 63 21.99 4.23 -5.92
CA LYS A 63 21.67 3.98 -4.51
C LYS A 63 20.57 2.93 -4.41
N LYS A 64 20.74 2.02 -3.46
CA LYS A 64 19.83 0.88 -3.26
C LYS A 64 19.32 0.85 -1.82
N VAL A 65 18.01 0.70 -1.68
CA VAL A 65 17.35 0.39 -0.41
C VAL A 65 16.57 -0.89 -0.60
N THR A 66 16.71 -1.84 0.32
CA THR A 66 16.05 -3.14 0.23
C THR A 66 15.14 -3.36 1.43
N GLY A 67 13.91 -3.76 1.15
CA GLY A 67 12.91 -4.21 2.10
C GLY A 67 12.53 -5.66 1.83
N ARG A 68 11.67 -6.20 2.70
CA ARG A 68 11.13 -7.56 2.56
C ARG A 68 9.63 -7.50 2.40
N VAL A 69 9.08 -8.48 1.70
CA VAL A 69 7.65 -8.79 1.77
C VAL A 69 7.42 -9.53 3.09
N THR A 70 6.54 -8.98 3.91
CA THR A 70 6.09 -9.54 5.17
C THR A 70 4.61 -9.82 5.05
N PRO A 71 4.20 -11.07 4.77
CA PRO A 71 2.80 -11.43 4.77
C PRO A 71 2.15 -11.02 6.09
N GLU A 72 0.90 -10.55 6.03
CA GLU A 72 0.08 -10.28 7.21
C GLU A 72 0.63 -9.16 8.12
N MET A 73 1.20 -8.12 7.54
CA MET A 73 1.71 -6.93 8.27
C MET A 73 0.59 -6.09 8.95
N GLY A 74 -0.68 -6.45 8.74
CA GLY A 74 -1.86 -5.67 9.17
C GLY A 74 -2.18 -4.51 8.23
N ARG A 75 -3.37 -3.91 8.36
CA ARG A 75 -3.88 -2.81 7.50
C ARG A 75 -3.97 -3.16 6.01
N GLY A 76 -4.09 -4.46 5.70
CA GLY A 76 -4.04 -4.99 4.34
C GLY A 76 -2.70 -4.78 3.63
N LEU A 77 -1.60 -4.60 4.37
CA LEU A 77 -0.27 -4.41 3.82
C LEU A 77 0.53 -5.72 3.83
N ASN A 78 1.47 -5.85 2.90
CA ASN A 78 2.45 -6.94 2.94
C ASN A 78 3.90 -6.46 2.77
N TYR A 79 4.15 -5.15 2.76
CA TYR A 79 5.51 -4.63 2.82
C TYR A 79 5.56 -3.21 3.41
N ALA A 80 6.71 -2.87 3.97
CA ALA A 80 7.11 -1.49 4.26
C ALA A 80 8.61 -1.33 4.03
N LEU A 81 8.98 -0.28 3.30
CA LEU A 81 10.34 0.08 2.96
C LEU A 81 10.72 1.37 3.70
N THR A 82 11.61 1.24 4.68
CA THR A 82 12.17 2.38 5.42
C THR A 82 13.31 3.00 4.64
N ILE A 83 13.12 4.24 4.17
CA ILE A 83 14.08 4.98 3.37
C ILE A 83 14.83 5.96 4.28
N PRO A 84 16.17 5.81 4.42
CA PRO A 84 16.97 6.81 5.10
C PRO A 84 16.94 8.15 4.35
N MET A 85 16.71 9.24 5.08
CA MET A 85 16.58 10.58 4.50
C MET A 85 17.70 11.49 4.99
N ASP A 86 18.38 12.15 4.07
CA ASP A 86 19.39 13.17 4.39
C ASP A 86 18.73 14.55 4.48
N ALA A 87 19.21 15.40 5.40
CA ALA A 87 18.67 16.73 5.61
C ALA A 87 19.15 17.75 4.54
N GLY A 88 20.12 17.40 3.70
CA GLY A 88 20.66 18.25 2.64
C GLY A 88 21.41 19.48 3.14
N VAL A 89 21.77 19.50 4.43
CA VAL A 89 22.45 20.65 5.07
C VAL A 89 23.93 20.73 4.68
N THR A 90 24.47 19.65 4.13
CA THR A 90 25.89 19.49 3.78
C THR A 90 26.06 18.90 2.40
N ALA A 91 27.26 19.08 1.82
CA ALA A 91 27.62 18.49 0.54
C ALA A 91 27.76 16.95 0.61
N GLU A 92 28.18 16.44 1.77
CA GLU A 92 28.26 15.00 2.04
C GLU A 92 27.00 14.53 2.76
N GLU A 93 26.55 13.33 2.42
CA GLU A 93 25.40 12.69 3.04
C GLU A 93 25.81 11.91 4.28
N TYR A 94 24.93 11.80 5.27
CA TYR A 94 25.21 11.08 6.52
C TYR A 94 25.34 9.56 6.31
N ARG A 95 24.80 9.02 5.21
CA ARG A 95 24.88 7.59 4.85
C ARG A 95 24.81 7.41 3.34
N PRO A 96 25.56 6.45 2.74
CA PRO A 96 25.56 6.21 1.29
C PRO A 96 24.20 5.87 0.67
N THR A 97 23.30 5.28 1.44
CA THR A 97 21.94 4.92 0.99
C THR A 97 20.91 5.99 1.29
N ALA A 98 21.28 7.08 1.97
CA ALA A 98 20.36 8.16 2.30
C ALA A 98 19.92 8.89 1.04
N LEU A 99 18.63 9.20 0.96
CA LEU A 99 18.04 9.95 -0.14
C LEU A 99 17.72 11.37 0.32
N GLN A 100 17.79 12.31 -0.61
CA GLN A 100 17.20 13.64 -0.43
C GLN A 100 15.79 13.66 -1.04
N PRO A 101 14.93 14.62 -0.67
CA PRO A 101 13.61 14.77 -1.28
C PRO A 101 13.69 14.90 -2.81
N LEU A 102 12.64 14.44 -3.51
CA LEU A 102 12.49 14.54 -4.97
C LEU A 102 13.55 13.79 -5.80
N VAL A 103 14.36 12.92 -5.19
CA VAL A 103 15.26 12.03 -5.93
C VAL A 103 14.43 10.96 -6.67
N PRO A 104 14.52 10.85 -8.00
CA PRO A 104 13.81 9.82 -8.74
C PRO A 104 14.38 8.44 -8.43
N PHE A 105 13.47 7.46 -8.28
CA PHE A 105 13.80 6.07 -8.04
C PHE A 105 12.85 5.15 -8.80
N ARG A 106 13.22 3.87 -8.90
CA ARG A 106 12.35 2.80 -9.35
C ARG A 106 12.16 1.80 -8.23
N LEU A 107 10.94 1.32 -8.05
CA LEU A 107 10.70 0.13 -7.24
C LEU A 107 10.76 -1.13 -8.11
N LYS A 108 11.33 -2.18 -7.53
CA LYS A 108 11.45 -3.49 -8.13
C LYS A 108 11.09 -4.54 -7.09
N VAL A 109 10.60 -5.68 -7.54
CA VAL A 109 10.34 -6.83 -6.68
C VAL A 109 11.25 -7.96 -7.13
N GLN A 110 12.08 -8.48 -6.22
CA GLN A 110 12.94 -9.62 -6.50
C GLN A 110 12.37 -10.88 -5.86
N ILE A 111 12.20 -11.93 -6.67
CA ILE A 111 11.76 -13.26 -6.24
C ILE A 111 12.81 -14.25 -6.74
N GLY A 112 13.52 -14.88 -5.80
CA GLY A 112 14.69 -15.71 -6.14
C GLY A 112 15.75 -14.89 -6.90
N ASN A 113 16.08 -15.32 -8.12
CA ASN A 113 17.05 -14.65 -9.00
C ASN A 113 16.39 -13.70 -10.01
N THR A 114 15.06 -13.64 -10.06
CA THR A 114 14.33 -12.81 -11.02
C THR A 114 13.96 -11.48 -10.37
N THR A 115 14.14 -10.39 -11.12
CA THR A 115 13.75 -9.04 -10.70
C THR A 115 12.65 -8.55 -11.62
N TYR A 116 11.52 -8.20 -11.03
CA TYR A 116 10.31 -7.72 -11.70
C TYR A 116 10.21 -6.21 -11.55
N LEU A 117 9.77 -5.55 -12.63
CA LEU A 117 9.31 -4.17 -12.60
C LEU A 117 7.79 -4.24 -12.44
N PRO A 118 7.25 -3.92 -11.26
CA PRO A 118 5.81 -3.95 -11.04
C PRO A 118 5.12 -2.82 -11.80
N ILE A 119 3.86 -3.05 -12.15
CA ILE A 119 2.90 -2.01 -12.48
C ILE A 119 2.62 -1.23 -11.18
N GLU A 120 2.87 0.07 -11.20
CA GLU A 120 2.67 0.94 -10.03
C GLU A 120 1.20 1.36 -9.98
N MET A 121 0.45 0.83 -9.01
CA MET A 121 -0.97 1.15 -8.84
C MET A 121 -1.13 2.13 -7.69
N THR A 122 -1.90 3.20 -7.95
CA THR A 122 -2.43 4.15 -6.96
C THR A 122 -1.41 4.59 -5.91
N ALA A 123 -0.75 5.73 -6.15
CA ALA A 123 0.05 6.40 -5.12
C ALA A 123 -0.52 7.78 -4.77
N ASN A 124 -0.48 8.12 -3.49
CA ASN A 124 -0.54 9.52 -3.07
C ASN A 124 0.88 10.10 -3.11
N TYR A 125 1.27 10.61 -4.28
CA TYR A 125 2.62 11.16 -4.49
C TYR A 125 2.89 12.46 -3.71
N ALA A 126 1.88 13.07 -3.09
CA ALA A 126 2.02 14.38 -2.45
C ALA A 126 3.06 14.40 -1.33
N THR A 127 3.24 13.27 -0.62
CA THR A 127 4.19 13.13 0.48
C THR A 127 5.45 12.37 0.11
N LEU A 128 5.56 11.87 -1.13
CA LEU A 128 6.60 10.93 -1.52
C LEU A 128 7.99 11.56 -1.40
N GLY A 129 8.89 10.86 -0.69
CA GLY A 129 10.26 11.33 -0.45
C GLY A 129 10.38 12.49 0.55
N GLN A 130 9.30 12.90 1.20
CA GLN A 130 9.37 13.88 2.29
C GLN A 130 9.82 13.20 3.61
N PRO A 131 10.74 13.79 4.38
CA PRO A 131 11.14 13.24 5.68
C PRO A 131 9.97 13.12 6.65
N ALA A 132 10.01 12.11 7.53
CA ALA A 132 8.96 11.82 8.52
C ALA A 132 7.57 11.49 7.94
N GLN A 133 7.44 11.30 6.63
CA GLN A 133 6.18 10.96 5.97
C GLN A 133 6.09 9.47 5.62
N ARG A 134 4.85 9.05 5.36
CA ARG A 134 4.53 7.73 4.81
C ARG A 134 3.79 7.91 3.50
N THR A 135 4.09 7.06 2.53
CA THR A 135 3.38 7.02 1.25
C THR A 135 2.91 5.60 0.98
N ARG A 136 1.61 5.46 0.68
CA ARG A 136 1.08 4.19 0.19
C ARG A 136 1.37 4.05 -1.30
N LEU A 137 1.92 2.90 -1.68
CA LEU A 137 2.18 2.54 -3.07
C LEU A 137 1.91 1.05 -3.25
N ASP A 138 0.89 0.70 -4.01
CA ASP A 138 0.56 -0.69 -4.28
C ASP A 138 1.26 -1.14 -5.57
N LEU A 139 1.77 -2.37 -5.57
CA LEU A 139 2.60 -2.89 -6.64
C LEU A 139 1.96 -4.16 -7.20
N THR A 140 1.84 -4.25 -8.52
CA THR A 140 1.31 -5.44 -9.19
C THR A 140 2.40 -6.07 -10.06
N LEU A 141 2.64 -7.37 -9.89
CA LEU A 141 3.55 -8.11 -10.74
C LEU A 141 2.83 -8.55 -12.01
N GLY A 142 3.32 -8.14 -13.17
CA GLY A 142 2.67 -8.48 -14.43
C GLY A 142 3.21 -7.65 -15.58
N ALA A 143 2.66 -7.88 -16.76
CA ALA A 143 2.75 -6.97 -17.89
C ALA A 143 1.44 -6.18 -17.98
N ASP A 144 1.54 -4.97 -18.52
CA ASP A 144 0.46 -4.02 -18.79
C ASP A 144 0.80 -3.41 -20.15
N SER A 145 0.36 -4.10 -21.20
CA SER A 145 0.81 -3.89 -22.58
C SER A 145 0.15 -2.68 -23.24
N ASP A 146 -1.05 -2.30 -22.82
CA ASP A 146 -1.77 -1.11 -23.29
C ASP A 146 -1.71 0.07 -22.31
N GLY A 147 -1.19 -0.14 -21.10
CA GLY A 147 -0.79 0.92 -20.18
C GLY A 147 -1.94 1.54 -19.42
N ASP A 148 -3.03 0.79 -19.22
CA ASP A 148 -4.23 1.27 -18.53
C ASP A 148 -4.22 0.97 -17.02
N GLY A 149 -3.24 0.19 -16.56
CA GLY A 149 -3.03 -0.17 -15.15
C GLY A 149 -3.65 -1.50 -14.73
N LEU A 150 -4.33 -2.21 -15.64
CA LEU A 150 -4.71 -3.61 -15.46
C LEU A 150 -3.58 -4.54 -15.92
N PRO A 151 -3.45 -5.75 -15.33
CA PRO A 151 -2.47 -6.71 -15.82
C PRO A 151 -3.00 -7.54 -17.00
N ASP A 152 -2.18 -7.70 -18.04
CA ASP A 152 -2.48 -8.52 -19.23
C ASP A 152 -3.04 -9.91 -18.86
N ALA A 153 -2.48 -10.54 -17.82
CA ALA A 153 -2.90 -11.89 -17.42
C ALA A 153 -4.33 -11.93 -16.88
N TRP A 154 -4.75 -10.89 -16.16
CA TRP A 154 -6.10 -10.76 -15.64
C TRP A 154 -7.08 -10.46 -16.77
N GLU A 155 -6.75 -9.51 -17.64
CA GLU A 155 -7.57 -9.17 -18.81
C GLU A 155 -7.72 -10.36 -19.76
N LEU A 156 -6.64 -11.09 -20.06
CA LEU A 156 -6.70 -12.28 -20.91
C LEU A 156 -7.58 -13.38 -20.30
N ALA A 157 -7.56 -13.54 -18.98
CA ALA A 157 -8.46 -14.47 -18.30
C ALA A 157 -9.92 -14.05 -18.48
N LEU A 158 -10.21 -12.75 -18.33
CA LEU A 158 -11.55 -12.19 -18.54
C LEU A 158 -12.02 -12.31 -20.00
N ILE A 159 -11.15 -11.97 -20.96
CA ILE A 159 -11.41 -12.14 -22.40
C ILE A 159 -11.77 -13.58 -22.72
N GLN A 160 -11.08 -14.57 -22.13
CA GLN A 160 -11.42 -15.98 -22.32
C GLN A 160 -12.80 -16.33 -21.76
N GLN A 161 -13.18 -15.82 -20.58
CA GLN A 161 -14.52 -16.03 -20.00
C GLN A 161 -15.63 -15.40 -20.86
N LEU A 162 -15.34 -14.25 -21.49
CA LEU A 162 -16.26 -13.53 -22.38
C LEU A 162 -16.29 -14.09 -23.82
N GLY A 163 -15.67 -15.26 -24.06
CA GLY A 163 -15.72 -15.96 -25.35
C GLY A 163 -14.60 -15.61 -26.33
N GLY A 164 -13.55 -14.91 -25.89
CA GLY A 164 -12.26 -14.80 -26.58
C GLY A 164 -12.21 -13.87 -27.78
N ARG A 165 -13.20 -12.98 -27.95
CA ARG A 165 -13.33 -12.10 -29.13
C ARG A 165 -12.79 -10.68 -28.91
N LEU A 166 -12.50 -10.35 -27.66
CA LEU A 166 -12.02 -9.04 -27.23
C LEU A 166 -10.49 -8.99 -27.24
N THR A 167 -9.94 -7.78 -27.22
CA THR A 167 -8.51 -7.47 -27.06
C THR A 167 -8.26 -6.82 -25.70
N LEU A 168 -6.98 -6.67 -25.30
CA LEU A 168 -6.62 -5.98 -24.04
C LEU A 168 -7.26 -4.58 -23.98
N ALA A 169 -7.10 -3.79 -25.05
CA ALA A 169 -7.66 -2.45 -25.14
C ALA A 169 -9.21 -2.34 -25.07
N ASP A 170 -9.92 -3.47 -25.16
CA ASP A 170 -11.38 -3.53 -24.97
C ASP A 170 -11.77 -3.75 -23.49
N ILE A 171 -10.84 -4.13 -22.61
CA ILE A 171 -11.06 -4.35 -21.18
C ILE A 171 -10.53 -3.15 -20.39
N ARG A 172 -11.36 -2.14 -20.17
CA ARG A 172 -10.88 -0.89 -19.53
C ARG A 172 -11.10 -0.90 -18.02
N PRO A 173 -10.21 -0.26 -17.22
CA PRO A 173 -10.32 -0.24 -15.75
C PRO A 173 -11.58 0.45 -15.22
N GLU A 174 -12.14 1.40 -15.97
CA GLU A 174 -13.35 2.15 -15.63
C GLU A 174 -14.66 1.48 -16.04
N ASP A 175 -14.62 0.45 -16.88
CA ASP A 175 -15.82 -0.23 -17.35
C ASP A 175 -16.40 -1.13 -16.25
N ASP A 176 -17.72 -1.31 -16.29
CA ASP A 176 -18.50 -2.22 -15.44
C ASP A 176 -19.14 -3.25 -16.38
N LEU A 177 -18.41 -4.34 -16.62
CA LEU A 177 -18.73 -5.30 -17.69
C LEU A 177 -19.93 -6.18 -17.37
N ASP A 178 -20.18 -6.47 -16.10
CA ASP A 178 -21.30 -7.29 -15.64
C ASP A 178 -22.46 -6.48 -15.07
N GLY A 179 -22.29 -5.17 -14.86
CA GLY A 179 -23.34 -4.24 -14.51
C GLY A 179 -23.71 -4.24 -13.03
N ASP A 180 -22.79 -4.67 -12.16
CA ASP A 180 -23.02 -4.75 -10.70
C ASP A 180 -22.66 -3.45 -9.96
N GLY A 181 -22.12 -2.46 -10.69
CA GLY A 181 -21.73 -1.16 -10.17
C GLY A 181 -20.27 -1.06 -9.72
N LEU A 182 -19.47 -2.13 -9.86
CA LEU A 182 -18.03 -2.13 -9.63
C LEU A 182 -17.28 -2.03 -10.96
N THR A 183 -16.27 -1.18 -11.01
CA THR A 183 -15.43 -1.11 -12.22
C THR A 183 -14.46 -2.30 -12.27
N ASN A 184 -13.98 -2.66 -13.46
CA ASN A 184 -12.99 -3.72 -13.67
C ASN A 184 -11.76 -3.56 -12.76
N LEU A 185 -11.29 -2.33 -12.54
CA LEU A 185 -10.20 -2.04 -11.60
C LEU A 185 -10.58 -2.35 -10.14
N GLN A 186 -11.80 -2.04 -9.74
CA GLN A 186 -12.29 -2.34 -8.39
C GLN A 186 -12.43 -3.84 -8.19
N GLU A 187 -12.97 -4.55 -9.18
CA GLU A 187 -13.07 -6.01 -9.23
C GLU A 187 -11.69 -6.68 -9.13
N TYR A 188 -10.72 -6.21 -9.92
CA TYR A 188 -9.33 -6.66 -9.87
C TYR A 188 -8.71 -6.48 -8.46
N LEU A 189 -8.88 -5.30 -7.86
CA LEU A 189 -8.35 -5.00 -6.53
C LEU A 189 -9.07 -5.79 -5.42
N ALA A 190 -10.36 -6.04 -5.57
CA ALA A 190 -11.18 -6.84 -4.66
C ALA A 190 -10.90 -8.34 -4.81
N GLY A 191 -10.44 -8.79 -5.98
CA GLY A 191 -10.31 -10.21 -6.31
C GLY A 191 -11.66 -10.87 -6.58
N THR A 192 -12.61 -10.11 -7.13
CA THR A 192 -13.93 -10.57 -7.58
C THR A 192 -13.91 -10.80 -9.10
N TYR A 193 -15.04 -11.25 -9.67
CA TYR A 193 -15.13 -11.66 -11.07
C TYR A 193 -15.94 -10.64 -11.87
N ALA A 194 -15.25 -9.83 -12.66
CA ALA A 194 -15.84 -8.78 -13.51
C ALA A 194 -16.71 -9.27 -14.69
N TYR A 195 -17.16 -10.52 -14.67
CA TYR A 195 -18.07 -11.12 -15.64
C TYR A 195 -19.27 -11.79 -14.96
N ASP A 196 -19.32 -11.79 -13.62
CA ASP A 196 -20.37 -12.43 -12.83
C ASP A 196 -20.92 -11.43 -11.80
N PRO A 197 -22.09 -10.82 -12.07
CA PRO A 197 -22.63 -9.77 -11.22
C PRO A 197 -23.07 -10.28 -9.84
N ALA A 198 -23.14 -11.60 -9.64
CA ALA A 198 -23.42 -12.19 -8.33
C ALA A 198 -22.17 -12.25 -7.43
N HIS A 199 -20.99 -11.97 -7.98
CA HIS A 199 -19.72 -12.16 -7.31
C HIS A 199 -19.04 -10.88 -6.82
N GLY A 200 -19.65 -9.71 -7.08
CA GLY A 200 -19.23 -8.43 -6.54
C GLY A 200 -19.27 -8.33 -5.01
N ILE A 201 -18.52 -7.37 -4.47
CA ILE A 201 -18.50 -7.08 -3.03
C ILE A 201 -19.52 -5.99 -2.72
N LEU A 202 -20.77 -6.40 -2.47
CA LEU A 202 -21.84 -5.51 -2.01
C LEU A 202 -21.98 -5.57 -0.49
N LEU A 203 -22.19 -4.41 0.13
CA LEU A 203 -22.44 -4.27 1.56
C LEU A 203 -23.93 -4.13 1.83
N ASP A 204 -24.53 -5.17 2.41
CA ASP A 204 -25.95 -5.21 2.73
C ASP A 204 -26.21 -4.92 4.22
N LEU A 205 -27.19 -4.07 4.49
CA LEU A 205 -27.75 -3.88 5.82
C LEU A 205 -28.90 -4.88 6.03
N VAL A 206 -28.59 -6.01 6.67
CA VAL A 206 -29.55 -7.13 6.82
C VAL A 206 -30.54 -6.88 7.96
N ARG A 207 -30.09 -6.24 9.05
CA ARG A 207 -30.92 -6.01 10.24
C ARG A 207 -30.50 -4.78 11.02
N LEU A 208 -31.47 -4.00 11.47
CA LEU A 208 -31.28 -2.90 12.42
C LEU A 208 -32.00 -3.22 13.74
N GLN A 209 -31.30 -3.03 14.85
CA GLN A 209 -31.80 -3.20 16.22
C GLN A 209 -31.35 -2.01 17.09
N PRO A 210 -31.99 -1.76 18.24
CA PRO A 210 -31.49 -0.77 19.19
C PRO A 210 -30.02 -1.04 19.53
N GLY A 211 -29.16 -0.04 19.32
CA GLY A 211 -27.73 -0.14 19.60
C GLY A 211 -26.87 -0.93 18.59
N ARG A 212 -27.45 -1.61 17.58
CA ARG A 212 -26.70 -2.52 16.69
C ARG A 212 -27.26 -2.60 15.27
N ALA A 213 -26.36 -2.72 14.29
CA ALA A 213 -26.69 -3.09 12.93
C ALA A 213 -25.95 -4.36 12.52
N THR A 214 -26.63 -5.24 11.80
CA THR A 214 -26.06 -6.42 11.17
C THR A 214 -25.79 -6.12 9.71
N LEU A 215 -24.52 -6.19 9.32
CA LEU A 215 -24.06 -6.01 7.96
C LEU A 215 -23.66 -7.36 7.38
N GLU A 216 -23.82 -7.52 6.07
CA GLU A 216 -23.45 -8.71 5.32
C GLU A 216 -22.70 -8.31 4.05
N PHE A 217 -21.63 -9.04 3.73
CA PHE A 217 -20.85 -8.85 2.50
C PHE A 217 -20.02 -10.09 2.18
N THR A 218 -19.68 -10.27 0.90
CA THR A 218 -18.78 -11.34 0.46
C THR A 218 -17.34 -11.03 0.85
N VAL A 219 -16.66 -12.02 1.44
CA VAL A 219 -15.22 -11.95 1.69
C VAL A 219 -14.46 -12.87 0.73
N VAL A 220 -13.28 -12.42 0.32
CA VAL A 220 -12.37 -13.13 -0.58
C VAL A 220 -11.06 -13.41 0.15
N ARG A 221 -10.58 -14.65 0.08
CA ARG A 221 -9.36 -15.10 0.74
C ARG A 221 -8.19 -14.13 0.49
N GLY A 222 -7.48 -13.77 1.56
CA GLY A 222 -6.28 -12.94 1.51
C GLY A 222 -6.54 -11.43 1.51
N ARG A 223 -7.79 -10.99 1.29
CA ARG A 223 -8.21 -9.59 1.42
C ARG A 223 -8.44 -9.19 2.86
N THR A 224 -8.19 -7.92 3.16
CA THR A 224 -8.48 -7.33 4.47
C THR A 224 -9.65 -6.36 4.37
N TYR A 225 -10.59 -6.50 5.31
CA TYR A 225 -11.84 -5.74 5.36
C TYR A 225 -11.85 -4.82 6.58
N THR A 226 -12.22 -3.56 6.36
CA THR A 226 -12.55 -2.59 7.42
C THR A 226 -13.96 -2.08 7.19
N VAL A 227 -14.77 -1.99 8.25
CA VAL A 227 -16.05 -1.27 8.20
C VAL A 227 -15.81 0.18 8.63
N LEU A 228 -16.27 1.11 7.80
CA LEU A 228 -16.26 2.54 8.06
C LEU A 228 -17.70 3.01 8.31
N ALA A 229 -17.85 4.00 9.18
CA ALA A 229 -19.11 4.69 9.40
C ALA A 229 -18.93 6.21 9.28
N GLY A 230 -19.97 6.86 8.79
CA GLY A 230 -20.06 8.32 8.65
C GLY A 230 -21.45 8.81 9.01
N SER A 231 -21.53 10.07 9.47
CA SER A 231 -22.80 10.82 9.56
C SER A 231 -23.25 11.35 8.20
N ASP A 232 -22.34 11.39 7.24
CA ASP A 232 -22.57 11.70 5.83
C ASP A 232 -21.70 10.78 4.94
N VAL A 233 -21.75 10.98 3.62
CA VAL A 233 -21.01 10.20 2.64
C VAL A 233 -19.61 10.74 2.34
N THR A 234 -19.20 11.81 3.01
CA THR A 234 -17.93 12.52 2.78
C THR A 234 -16.87 12.18 3.83
N GLU A 235 -17.28 12.07 5.10
CA GLU A 235 -16.38 11.76 6.21
C GLU A 235 -16.59 10.33 6.73
N TRP A 236 -15.51 9.55 6.74
CA TRP A 236 -15.54 8.13 7.09
C TRP A 236 -14.55 7.80 8.20
N SER A 237 -15.03 7.11 9.24
CA SER A 237 -14.20 6.68 10.36
C SER A 237 -14.28 5.15 10.57
N PRO A 238 -13.16 4.45 10.86
CA PRO A 238 -13.20 3.02 11.13
C PRO A 238 -13.97 2.67 12.41
N VAL A 239 -14.92 1.74 12.31
CA VAL A 239 -15.70 1.24 13.43
C VAL A 239 -15.35 -0.23 13.71
N PRO A 240 -15.27 -0.64 14.99
CA PRO A 240 -15.12 -2.04 15.32
C PRO A 240 -16.41 -2.80 14.99
N PHE A 241 -16.25 -4.05 14.59
CA PHE A 241 -17.36 -4.97 14.30
C PHE A 241 -17.09 -6.33 14.94
N GLN A 242 -18.17 -6.99 15.37
CA GLN A 242 -18.13 -8.33 15.92
C GLN A 242 -18.42 -9.34 14.82
N ILE A 243 -17.62 -10.40 14.75
CA ILE A 243 -17.92 -11.57 13.93
C ILE A 243 -18.67 -12.56 14.83
N PRO A 244 -19.93 -12.93 14.52
CA PRO A 244 -20.69 -13.88 15.30
C PRO A 244 -19.96 -15.23 15.40
N GLY A 245 -19.83 -15.75 16.63
CA GLY A 245 -19.15 -17.03 16.89
C GLY A 245 -17.62 -16.98 16.88
N ALA A 246 -16.99 -15.84 16.60
CA ALA A 246 -15.57 -15.68 16.83
C ALA A 246 -15.28 -15.63 18.34
N PRO A 247 -14.20 -16.29 18.83
CA PRO A 247 -13.83 -16.28 20.25
C PRO A 247 -13.37 -14.89 20.73
N ASP A 248 -12.92 -14.07 19.78
CA ASP A 248 -12.39 -12.74 20.05
C ASP A 248 -13.52 -11.69 20.09
N GLY A 249 -13.29 -10.61 20.84
CA GLY A 249 -14.17 -9.45 20.89
C GLY A 249 -14.19 -8.66 19.57
N PRO A 250 -14.81 -7.47 19.55
CA PRO A 250 -14.94 -6.67 18.33
C PRO A 250 -13.58 -6.35 17.72
N VAL A 251 -13.45 -6.59 16.42
CA VAL A 251 -12.23 -6.34 15.64
C VAL A 251 -12.40 -5.09 14.79
N ARG A 252 -11.29 -4.42 14.45
CA ARG A 252 -11.30 -3.29 13.50
C ARG A 252 -10.97 -3.69 12.07
N GLU A 253 -10.33 -4.85 11.91
CA GLU A 253 -9.90 -5.39 10.63
C GLU A 253 -10.13 -6.89 10.62
N TYR A 254 -10.54 -7.43 9.47
CA TYR A 254 -10.69 -8.87 9.27
C TYR A 254 -9.98 -9.30 7.99
N ARG A 255 -9.03 -10.24 8.10
CA ARG A 255 -8.36 -10.87 6.95
C ARG A 255 -9.06 -12.20 6.66
N ALA A 256 -9.65 -12.30 5.49
CA ALA A 256 -10.41 -13.48 5.10
C ALA A 256 -9.49 -14.67 4.79
N GLN A 257 -9.87 -15.85 5.27
CA GLN A 257 -9.12 -17.11 5.09
C GLN A 257 -9.76 -18.01 4.04
N ASP A 258 -10.95 -17.64 3.57
CA ASP A 258 -11.79 -18.36 2.63
C ASP A 258 -12.64 -17.37 1.82
N VAL A 259 -13.40 -17.88 0.86
CA VAL A 259 -14.40 -17.12 0.11
C VAL A 259 -15.76 -17.51 0.65
N ARG A 260 -16.52 -16.55 1.20
CA ARG A 260 -17.86 -16.78 1.74
C ARG A 260 -18.60 -15.47 2.01
N LEU A 261 -19.90 -15.59 2.27
CA LEU A 261 -20.68 -14.51 2.86
C LEU A 261 -20.33 -14.34 4.34
N LEU A 262 -20.03 -13.11 4.77
CA LEU A 262 -19.71 -12.78 6.16
C LEU A 262 -20.77 -11.84 6.72
N ARG A 263 -21.39 -12.26 7.82
CA ARG A 263 -22.22 -11.38 8.66
C ARG A 263 -21.40 -10.81 9.80
N VAL A 264 -21.52 -9.51 10.04
CA VAL A 264 -20.89 -8.82 11.16
C VAL A 264 -21.88 -7.92 11.88
N GLU A 265 -21.66 -7.70 13.17
CA GLU A 265 -22.44 -6.74 13.96
C GLU A 265 -21.59 -5.50 14.25
N VAL A 266 -22.12 -4.33 13.94
CA VAL A 266 -21.53 -3.03 14.31
C VAL A 266 -22.37 -2.36 15.37
N ALA A 267 -21.70 -1.76 16.35
CA ALA A 267 -22.36 -0.93 17.35
C ALA A 267 -22.86 0.36 16.70
N VAL A 268 -24.11 0.70 16.97
CA VAL A 268 -24.75 1.94 16.53
C VAL A 268 -25.07 2.72 17.81
N PRO A 269 -24.28 3.74 18.16
CA PRO A 269 -24.59 4.59 19.30
C PRO A 269 -26.00 5.17 19.15
N GLU A 270 -26.76 5.21 20.25
CA GLU A 270 -28.13 5.77 20.28
C GLU A 270 -28.13 7.31 20.23
N GLU A 271 -26.97 7.95 20.39
CA GLU A 271 -26.85 9.40 20.23
C GLU A 271 -27.17 9.77 18.78
N GLU A 272 -28.29 10.48 18.61
CA GLU A 272 -28.75 10.95 17.30
C GLU A 272 -27.62 11.67 16.56
N PRO A 273 -27.20 11.22 15.36
CA PRO A 273 -26.44 12.09 14.50
C PRO A 273 -27.32 13.30 14.19
N ALA A 274 -26.76 14.51 14.21
CA ALA A 274 -27.48 15.77 13.98
C ALA A 274 -28.27 15.82 12.64
N ALA A 275 -28.10 14.83 11.75
CA ALA A 275 -28.77 14.65 10.47
C ALA A 275 -29.69 13.41 10.37
N GLY A 276 -29.87 12.62 11.44
CA GLY A 276 -30.79 11.46 11.49
C GLY A 276 -30.43 10.26 10.59
N GLN A 277 -29.33 10.31 9.85
CA GLN A 277 -28.86 9.22 8.98
C GLN A 277 -27.45 8.78 9.37
N ARG A 278 -27.16 7.50 9.13
CA ARG A 278 -25.84 6.90 9.36
C ARG A 278 -25.50 6.03 8.17
N PHE A 279 -24.30 6.22 7.65
CA PHE A 279 -23.83 5.50 6.48
C PHE A 279 -22.75 4.50 6.90
N PHE A 280 -22.76 3.34 6.25
CA PHE A 280 -21.69 2.36 6.35
C PHE A 280 -21.01 2.21 5.00
N LYS A 281 -19.69 2.02 5.05
CA LYS A 281 -18.88 1.74 3.87
C LYS A 281 -17.93 0.61 4.18
N LEU A 282 -17.81 -0.33 3.27
CA LEU A 282 -16.81 -1.38 3.32
C LEU A 282 -15.54 -0.88 2.63
N ARG A 283 -14.40 -1.10 3.25
CA ARG A 283 -13.09 -0.89 2.63
C ARG A 283 -12.37 -2.22 2.50
N VAL A 284 -12.01 -2.57 1.27
CA VAL A 284 -11.24 -3.77 0.91
C VAL A 284 -9.79 -3.35 0.63
N GLN A 285 -8.84 -4.15 1.11
CA GLN A 285 -7.40 -3.89 1.02
C GLN A 285 -6.63 -5.15 0.59
#